data_AF-A0A6G2VXF7-F1
#
_entry.id   AF-A0A6G2VXF7-F1
#
_cell.length_a   1.000
_cell.length_b   1.000
_cell.length_c   1.000
_cell.angle_alpha   90.00
_cell.angle_beta   90.00
_cell.angle_gamma   90.00
#
_symmetry.space_group_name_H-M   'P 1'
#
loop_
_entity.id
_entity.type
_entity.pdbx_description
1 polymer ?
#
loop_
_entity_poly.entity_id
_entity_poly.type
_entity_poly.pdbx_seq_one_letter_code
_entity_poly.pdbx_strand_id
1 'polypeptide(L)' 'NYAAANAYLDALAEHRRAAGLPATSVAWGPWGGDGMAAHGTVRSAARAMGMSLLDPGRALTALRRALDGGDTTVTVAD' A
#
# COMPACT_ATOMS: atom_id res chain seq x y z
N ASN A 1 -9.48 12.89 -5.83
CA ASN A 1 -10.14 11.58 -6.01
C ASN A 1 -9.26 10.37 -5.63
N TYR A 2 -7.93 10.52 -5.49
CA TYR A 2 -7.04 9.39 -5.20
C TYR A 2 -7.33 8.68 -3.86
N ALA A 3 -7.48 9.44 -2.77
CA ALA A 3 -7.74 8.88 -1.44
C ALA A 3 -9.07 8.10 -1.37
N ALA A 4 -10.15 8.63 -1.97
CA ALA A 4 -11.45 7.96 -1.99
C ALA A 4 -11.41 6.64 -2.77
N ALA A 5 -10.70 6.61 -3.91
CA ALA A 5 -10.53 5.39 -4.69
C ALA A 5 -9.76 4.31 -3.92
N ASN A 6 -8.69 4.66 -3.20
CA ASN A 6 -7.96 3.69 -2.39
C ASN A 6 -8.75 3.23 -1.16
N ALA A 7 -9.49 4.13 -0.49
CA ALA A 7 -10.37 3.76 0.61
C ALA A 7 -11.47 2.77 0.18
N TYR A 8 -11.94 2.87 -1.07
CA TYR A 8 -12.86 1.88 -1.63
C TYR A 8 -12.22 0.49 -1.76
N LEU A 9 -10.93 0.40 -2.12
CA LEU A 9 -10.24 -0.90 -2.21
C LEU A 9 -10.10 -1.58 -0.85
N ASP A 10 -9.82 -0.80 0.20
CA ASP A 10 -9.78 -1.32 1.57
C ASP A 10 -11.16 -1.86 1.98
N ALA A 11 -12.22 -1.06 1.77
CA ALA A 11 -13.58 -1.48 2.07
C ALA A 11 -14.03 -2.71 1.24
N LEU A 12 -13.58 -2.82 -0.01
CA LEU A 12 -13.87 -3.96 -0.87
C LEU A 12 -13.20 -5.24 -0.35
N ALA A 13 -11.97 -5.15 0.15
CA ALA A 13 -11.27 -6.30 0.73
C ALA A 13 -11.99 -6.81 1.99
N GLU A 14 -12.40 -5.90 2.88
CA GLU A 14 -13.21 -6.24 4.07
C GLU A 14 -14.55 -6.88 3.68
N HIS A 15 -15.25 -6.30 2.71
CA HIS A 15 -16.53 -6.83 2.23
C HIS A 15 -16.39 -8.26 1.68
N ARG A 16 -15.35 -8.54 0.89
CA ARG A 16 -15.10 -9.88 0.36
C ARG A 16 -14.82 -10.89 1.47
N ARG A 17 -14.02 -10.50 2.47
CA ARG A 17 -13.70 -11.38 3.61
C ARG A 17 -14.93 -11.68 4.46
N ALA A 18 -15.78 -10.68 4.69
CA ALA A 18 -17.07 -10.87 5.36
C ALA A 18 -18.00 -11.85 4.59
N ALA A 19 -17.88 -11.91 3.27
CA ALA A 19 -18.58 -12.87 2.41
C ALA A 19 -17.88 -14.25 2.29
N GLY A 20 -16.82 -14.51 3.06
CA GLY A 20 -16.06 -15.76 3.02
C GLY A 20 -15.14 -15.89 1.80
N LEU A 21 -14.91 -14.81 1.05
CA LEU A 21 -14.05 -14.78 -0.13
C LEU A 21 -12.67 -14.22 0.22
N PRO A 22 -11.59 -14.70 -0.42
CA PRO A 22 -10.26 -14.15 -0.19
C PRO A 22 -10.13 -12.73 -0.78
N ALA A 23 -9.47 -11.87 -0.02
CA ALA A 23 -9.01 -10.54 -0.46
C ALA A 23 -7.92 -10.00 0.47
N THR A 24 -6.99 -9.23 -0.11
CA THR A 24 -5.98 -8.47 0.63
C THR A 24 -5.82 -7.12 -0.05
N SER A 25 -5.98 -6.03 0.70
CA SER A 25 -5.65 -4.66 0.28
C SER A 25 -4.37 -4.21 0.97
N VAL A 26 -3.46 -3.61 0.21
CA VAL A 26 -2.20 -3.06 0.74
C VAL A 26 -2.11 -1.57 0.45
N ALA A 27 -2.14 -0.77 1.50
CA ALA A 27 -1.88 0.65 1.44
C ALA A 27 -0.36 0.90 1.46
N TRP A 28 0.20 1.20 0.29
CA TRP A 28 1.63 1.43 0.14
C TRP A 28 2.01 2.87 0.46
N GLY A 29 3.09 3.03 1.23
CA GLY A 29 3.90 4.23 1.25
C GLY A 29 4.59 4.47 -0.11
N PRO A 30 5.30 5.59 -0.27
CA PRO A 30 5.92 5.95 -1.54
C PRO A 30 7.04 4.95 -1.90
N TRP A 31 6.97 4.33 -3.07
CA TRP A 31 7.99 3.39 -3.53
C TRP A 31 9.28 4.12 -3.97
N GLY A 32 10.43 3.52 -3.67
CA GLY A 32 11.71 3.88 -4.25
C GLY A 32 11.87 3.31 -5.66
N GLY A 33 12.81 3.87 -6.44
CA GLY A 33 13.03 3.51 -7.83
C GLY A 33 12.12 4.30 -8.78
N ASP A 34 11.55 3.62 -9.77
CA ASP A 34 10.68 4.20 -10.79
C ASP A 34 9.18 4.13 -10.38
N GLY A 35 8.30 4.76 -11.15
CA GLY A 35 6.85 4.75 -10.95
C GLY A 35 6.28 6.03 -10.33
N MET A 36 5.07 5.95 -9.76
CA MET A 36 4.29 7.16 -9.40
C MET A 36 4.97 8.07 -8.36
N ALA A 37 5.79 7.51 -7.47
CA ALA A 37 6.54 8.26 -6.46
C ALA A 37 7.91 8.74 -6.97
N ALA A 38 8.35 8.34 -8.17
CA ALA A 38 9.60 8.76 -8.78
C ALA A 38 9.53 10.21 -9.31
N HIS A 39 8.33 10.72 -9.59
CA HIS A 39 8.13 12.06 -10.13
C HIS A 39 8.08 13.14 -9.04
N GLY A 40 8.65 14.31 -9.36
CA GLY A 40 9.11 15.31 -8.40
C GLY A 40 8.08 15.84 -7.40
N THR A 41 6.80 15.97 -7.75
CA THR A 41 5.78 16.50 -6.84
C THR A 41 5.38 15.50 -5.77
N VAL A 42 5.17 14.23 -6.13
CA VAL A 42 4.81 13.16 -5.18
C VAL A 42 5.98 12.88 -4.24
N ARG A 43 7.21 12.83 -4.77
CA ARG A 43 8.42 12.64 -3.97
C ARG A 43 8.65 13.76 -2.96
N SER A 44 8.43 15.01 -3.39
CA SER A 44 8.62 16.18 -2.53
C SER A 44 7.54 16.26 -1.45
N ALA A 45 6.28 15.95 -1.80
CA ALA A 45 5.18 15.89 -0.83
C ALA A 45 5.42 14.79 0.22
N ALA A 46 5.87 13.61 -0.21
CA ALA A 46 6.21 12.52 0.71
C ALA A 46 7.32 12.92 1.69
N ARG A 47 8.39 13.55 1.19
CA ARG A 47 9.48 14.08 2.04
C ARG A 47 9.00 15.15 3.01
N ALA A 48 8.12 16.06 2.57
CA ALA A 48 7.55 17.09 3.44
C ALA A 48 6.69 16.50 4.57
N MET A 49 6.07 15.35 4.32
CA MET A 49 5.33 14.58 5.33
C MET A 49 6.21 13.63 6.17
N GLY A 50 7.55 13.67 5.99
CA GLY A 50 8.49 12.82 6.73
C GLY A 50 8.52 11.36 6.30
N MET A 51 7.91 11.01 5.16
CA MET A 51 7.89 9.64 4.66
C MET A 51 9.17 9.30 3.87
N SER A 52 9.76 8.16 4.19
CA SER A 52 10.88 7.57 3.45
C SER A 52 10.38 6.76 2.25
N LEU A 53 11.23 6.64 1.23
CA LEU A 53 10.91 5.81 0.06
C LEU A 53 11.15 4.34 0.38
N LEU A 54 10.14 3.50 0.16
CA LEU A 54 10.20 2.06 0.35
C LEU A 54 11.23 1.42 -0.57
N ASP A 55 12.12 0.61 -0.01
CA ASP A 55 12.93 -0.32 -0.79
C ASP A 55 12.03 -1.40 -1.45
N PRO A 56 12.11 -1.62 -2.78
CA PRO A 56 11.28 -2.61 -3.47
C PRO A 56 11.42 -4.04 -2.93
N GLY A 57 12.62 -4.45 -2.52
CA GLY A 57 12.87 -5.78 -1.96
C GLY A 57 12.18 -5.96 -0.60
N ARG A 58 12.21 -4.92 0.25
CA ARG A 58 11.47 -4.88 1.52
C ARG A 58 9.96 -4.84 1.31
N ALA A 59 9.48 -4.05 0.35
CA ALA A 59 8.06 -3.97 0.02
C ALA A 59 7.51 -5.33 -0.44
N LEU A 60 8.22 -6.04 -1.31
CA LEU A 60 7.82 -7.40 -1.74
C LEU A 60 7.91 -8.42 -0.60
N THR A 61 8.85 -8.26 0.32
CA THR A 61 8.92 -9.09 1.53
C THR A 61 7.71 -8.85 2.43
N ALA A 62 7.28 -7.60 2.60
CA ALA A 62 6.08 -7.25 3.35
C ALA A 62 4.80 -7.80 2.67
N LEU A 63 4.71 -7.73 1.34
CA LEU A 63 3.60 -8.33 0.59
C LEU A 63 3.49 -9.84 0.86
N ARG A 64 4.61 -10.57 0.76
CA ARG A 64 4.63 -12.01 1.04
C ARG A 64 4.14 -12.31 2.46
N ARG A 65 4.58 -11.53 3.45
CA ARG A 65 4.12 -11.69 4.85
C ARG A 65 2.62 -11.45 5.00
N ALA A 66 2.07 -10.44 4.34
CA ALA A 66 0.64 -10.14 4.40
C ALA A 66 -0.20 -11.27 3.79
N LEU A 67 0.28 -11.84 2.68
CA LEU A 67 -0.37 -12.99 2.03
C LEU A 67 -0.27 -14.26 2.89
N ASP A 68 0.92 -14.57 3.41
CA ASP A 68 1.17 -15.74 4.28
C ASP A 68 0.38 -15.64 5.60
N GLY A 69 0.23 -14.43 6.15
CA GLY A 69 -0.55 -14.15 7.36
C GLY A 69 -2.07 -14.10 7.14
N GLY A 70 -2.52 -14.04 5.89
CA GLY A 70 -3.94 -13.93 5.57
C GLY A 70 -4.55 -12.56 5.88
N ASP A 71 -3.74 -11.50 5.92
CA ASP A 71 -4.18 -10.14 6.23
C ASP A 71 -5.25 -9.66 5.23
N THR A 72 -6.23 -8.91 5.74
CA THR A 72 -7.30 -8.34 4.91
C THR A 72 -6.94 -6.93 4.44
N THR A 73 -6.52 -6.06 5.35
CA THR A 73 -6.06 -4.71 5.07
C THR A 73 -4.75 -4.46 5.83
N VAL A 74 -3.72 -3.95 5.16
CA VAL A 74 -2.42 -3.65 5.78
C VAL A 74 -1.80 -2.40 5.17
N THR A 75 -1.11 -1.61 5.98
CA THR A 75 -0.29 -0.47 5.51
C THR A 75 1.18 -0.83 5.58
N VAL A 76 1.93 -0.55 4.51
CA VAL A 76 3.38 -0.76 4.44
C VAL A 76 4.06 0.57 4.13
N ALA A 77 4.91 1.06 5.02
CA ALA A 77 5.72 2.27 4.88
C ALA A 77 7.05 2.10 5.64
N ASP A 78 8.08 2.87 5.28
CA ASP A 78 9.40 2.92 5.97
C ASP A 78 9.48 4.04 7.01
#